data_AF-A0A7J6TBF2-F1
#
_entry.id   AF-A0A7J6TBF2-F1
#
_cell.length_a   1.000
_cell.length_b   1.000
_cell.length_c   1.000
_cell.angle_alpha   90.00
_cell.angle_beta   90.00
_cell.angle_gamma   90.00
#
_symmetry.space_group_name_H-M   'P 1'
#
loop_
_entity.id
_entity.type
_entity.pdbx_description
1 polymer ?
#
loop_
_entity_poly.entity_id
_entity_poly.type
_entity_poly.pdbx_seq_one_letter_code
_entity_poly.pdbx_strand_id
1 'polypeptide(L)'
;SRKLYRDEKTQLSVRRKSSLVEYKTAVLSILKSASRENDVVKQLRDVLDRQNRLVEEEQYDEASEMENEVTSAREAFIDLWRGMADRAGQMRSVGATLRDLDDKSMQATAGRITVVQEQLAALRSDGEEHAASSVDDDGRLQQQRAVLEADVKSLEEMRAANRAEEAEIRAARSSVEDAIEEVTGPVDEERRQVVEERDQVDDKIKRLQEELAEAQAKRDECDEKMSRLDGEISAARGKFRDQLSNVEAAEEKFSRKAKAMELKEEIIDQQRKAIQKREDEIKQRREEKLASRRKLEEELGALDSACKATGQWLASSDKLGPSAEAGVDSIVEGAEFRTKLRRQVADVADKLSSLDLEIGRVRSQLNLLQQRRPQIEEEKQQAVRSRMFAEAKKLSAEAKSVDESITSTETSLRDLRDQSAALRQQLDEAQSKEDGLLDGSTDAPGCEDILEKLALSVKARLKVVRRFAEEKEDGLKPEIEMLEALDADIAKHLTPETGEKLKSQLADLVDSWSPEEKEGASKHDDEAK
;
A
#
# COMPACT_ATOMS: atom_id res chain seq x y z
N SER A 1 20.90 -72.20 128.65
CA SER A 1 20.35 -70.90 128.20
C SER A 1 21.37 -69.91 127.63
N ARG A 2 22.57 -69.71 128.21
CA ARG A 2 23.55 -68.74 127.68
C ARG A 2 24.21 -69.11 126.33
N LYS A 3 24.42 -70.41 126.02
CA LYS A 3 25.02 -70.87 124.75
C LYS A 3 24.06 -70.77 123.55
N LEU A 4 22.85 -71.33 123.64
CA LEU A 4 21.78 -71.20 122.63
C LEU A 4 21.52 -69.74 122.20
N TYR A 5 21.66 -68.78 123.13
CA TYR A 5 21.46 -67.36 122.84
C TYR A 5 22.60 -66.71 122.04
N ARG A 6 23.86 -67.10 122.27
CA ARG A 6 24.97 -66.62 121.43
C ARG A 6 24.78 -67.08 120.00
N ASP A 7 24.26 -68.29 119.81
CA ASP A 7 24.02 -68.86 118.49
C ASP A 7 22.84 -68.18 117.77
N GLU A 8 21.75 -67.85 118.46
CA GLU A 8 20.60 -67.17 117.85
C GLU A 8 20.90 -65.69 117.49
N LYS A 9 21.59 -64.95 118.37
CA LYS A 9 22.01 -63.57 118.09
C LYS A 9 23.04 -63.50 116.95
N THR A 10 23.97 -64.45 116.90
CA THR A 10 24.94 -64.53 115.80
C THR A 10 24.25 -64.92 114.50
N GLN A 11 23.28 -65.85 114.51
CA GLN A 11 22.49 -66.20 113.32
C GLN A 11 21.64 -65.03 112.79
N LEU A 12 20.95 -64.29 113.65
CA LEU A 12 20.19 -63.09 113.25
C LEU A 12 21.12 -62.00 112.70
N SER A 13 22.29 -61.80 113.31
CA SER A 13 23.29 -60.85 112.81
C SER A 13 23.86 -61.27 111.45
N VAL A 14 24.10 -62.56 111.22
CA VAL A 14 24.60 -63.09 109.93
C VAL A 14 23.54 -62.94 108.85
N ARG A 15 22.28 -63.30 109.13
CA ARG A 15 21.16 -63.13 108.19
C ARG A 15 20.95 -61.66 107.83
N ARG A 16 20.98 -60.75 108.82
CA ARG A 16 20.90 -59.31 108.61
C ARG A 16 22.01 -58.80 107.70
N LYS A 17 23.26 -59.24 107.92
CA LYS A 17 24.39 -58.89 107.05
C LYS A 17 24.20 -59.40 105.61
N SER A 18 23.73 -60.64 105.43
CA SER A 18 23.45 -61.22 104.10
C SER A 18 22.40 -60.42 103.35
N SER A 19 21.24 -60.14 103.97
CA SER A 19 20.17 -59.35 103.34
C SER A 19 20.59 -57.90 103.07
N LEU A 20 21.49 -57.33 103.87
CA LEU A 20 22.02 -55.98 103.63
C LEU A 20 22.99 -55.94 102.44
N VAL A 21 23.74 -57.03 102.20
CA VAL A 21 24.53 -57.21 100.98
C VAL A 21 23.64 -57.34 99.75
N GLU A 22 22.56 -58.13 99.83
CA GLU A 22 21.55 -58.26 98.75
C GLU A 22 20.84 -56.93 98.46
N TYR A 23 20.55 -56.15 99.50
CA TYR A 23 19.97 -54.81 99.35
C TYR A 23 20.94 -53.88 98.63
N LYS A 24 22.23 -53.91 99.01
CA LYS A 24 23.28 -53.12 98.36
C LYS A 24 23.46 -53.51 96.89
N THR A 25 23.45 -54.79 96.55
CA THR A 25 23.57 -55.23 95.15
C THR A 25 22.36 -54.84 94.31
N ALA A 26 21.14 -54.92 94.86
CA ALA A 26 19.92 -54.44 94.19
C ALA A 26 19.99 -52.93 93.90
N VAL A 27 20.40 -52.12 94.88
CA VAL A 27 20.56 -50.67 94.72
C VAL A 27 21.62 -50.34 93.66
N LEU A 28 22.79 -50.99 93.69
CA LEU A 28 23.84 -50.78 92.70
C LEU A 28 23.40 -51.17 91.28
N SER A 29 22.58 -52.21 91.14
CA SER A 29 22.04 -52.65 89.85
C SER A 29 21.04 -51.65 89.25
N ILE A 30 20.23 -51.01 90.09
CA ILE A 30 19.33 -49.92 89.68
C ILE A 30 20.16 -48.69 89.25
N LEU A 31 21.14 -48.28 90.06
CA LEU A 31 22.01 -47.14 89.73
C LEU A 31 22.76 -47.35 88.40
N LYS A 32 23.26 -48.56 88.14
CA LYS A 32 23.92 -48.92 86.87
C LYS A 32 22.95 -48.95 85.68
N SER A 33 21.65 -49.11 85.91
CA SER A 33 20.64 -49.07 84.85
C SER A 33 20.17 -47.66 84.58
N ALA A 34 20.03 -46.85 85.63
CA ALA A 34 19.78 -45.41 85.53
C ALA A 34 20.91 -44.68 84.79
N SER A 35 22.17 -45.11 84.96
CA SER A 35 23.29 -44.54 84.19
C SER A 35 23.19 -44.84 82.68
N ARG A 36 22.53 -45.93 82.27
CA ARG A 36 22.29 -46.28 80.86
C ARG A 36 21.03 -45.65 80.28
N GLU A 37 20.14 -45.17 81.15
CA GLU A 37 18.88 -44.54 80.75
C GLU A 37 19.13 -43.29 79.90
N ASN A 38 20.13 -42.49 80.27
CA ASN A 38 20.47 -41.29 79.52
C ASN A 38 20.92 -41.62 78.09
N ASP A 39 21.71 -42.69 77.92
CA ASP A 39 22.16 -43.14 76.60
C ASP A 39 21.01 -43.66 75.74
N VAL A 40 20.10 -44.46 76.30
CA VAL A 40 18.94 -45.02 75.58
C VAL A 40 17.92 -43.91 75.24
N VAL A 41 17.69 -42.97 76.15
CA VAL A 41 16.83 -41.80 75.91
C VAL A 41 17.41 -40.92 74.81
N LYS A 42 18.72 -40.69 74.82
CA LYS A 42 19.41 -39.94 73.78
C LYS A 42 19.27 -40.63 72.42
N GLN A 43 19.51 -41.93 72.34
CA GLN A 43 19.34 -42.71 71.11
C GLN A 43 17.90 -42.63 70.57
N LEU A 44 16.90 -42.79 71.44
CA LEU A 44 15.49 -42.67 71.04
C LEU A 44 15.16 -41.26 70.52
N ARG A 45 15.68 -40.21 71.18
CA ARG A 45 15.49 -38.83 70.74
C ARG A 45 16.16 -38.58 69.38
N ASP A 46 17.41 -39.00 69.20
CA ASP A 46 18.15 -38.79 67.96
C ASP A 46 17.46 -39.47 66.76
N VAL A 47 16.92 -40.68 66.95
CA VAL A 47 16.17 -41.41 65.91
C VAL A 47 14.83 -40.73 65.59
N LEU A 48 14.11 -40.24 66.61
CA LEU A 48 12.86 -39.50 66.41
C LEU A 48 13.09 -38.14 65.75
N ASP A 49 14.13 -37.39 66.14
CA ASP A 49 14.48 -36.11 65.55
C ASP A 49 14.88 -36.28 64.08
N ARG A 50 15.60 -37.37 63.75
CA ARG A 50 15.93 -37.71 62.36
C ARG A 50 14.68 -38.04 61.55
N GLN A 51 13.76 -38.84 62.08
CA GLN A 51 12.50 -39.14 61.42
C GLN A 51 11.65 -37.87 61.19
N ASN A 52 11.57 -36.98 62.19
CA ASN A 52 10.82 -35.73 62.07
C ASN A 52 11.40 -34.80 60.99
N ARG A 53 12.73 -34.71 60.87
CA ARG A 53 13.37 -33.94 59.78
C ARG A 53 13.01 -34.49 58.40
N LEU A 54 13.04 -35.81 58.23
CA LEU A 54 12.65 -36.45 56.96
C LEU A 54 11.17 -36.17 56.60
N VAL A 55 10.29 -36.10 57.61
CA VAL A 55 8.88 -35.72 57.43
C VAL A 55 8.74 -34.24 57.05
N GLU A 56 9.51 -33.34 57.68
CA GLU A 56 9.54 -31.90 57.35
C GLU A 56 10.11 -31.64 55.95
N GLU A 57 11.04 -32.47 55.48
CA GLU A 57 11.65 -32.42 54.14
C GLU A 57 10.81 -33.13 53.06
N GLU A 58 9.59 -33.57 53.39
CA GLU A 58 8.65 -34.31 52.50
C GLU A 58 9.22 -35.63 51.94
N GLN A 59 10.24 -36.21 52.60
CA GLN A 59 10.88 -37.49 52.26
C GLN A 59 10.16 -38.67 52.94
N TYR A 60 8.90 -38.89 52.55
CA TYR A 60 8.02 -39.85 53.23
C TYR A 60 8.46 -41.32 53.12
N ASP A 61 9.08 -41.72 52.01
CA ASP A 61 9.57 -43.09 51.82
C ASP A 61 10.73 -43.39 52.79
N GLU A 62 11.68 -42.44 52.92
CA GLU A 62 12.82 -42.55 53.85
C GLU A 62 12.36 -42.47 55.32
N ALA A 63 11.35 -41.64 55.62
CA ALA A 63 10.72 -41.57 56.95
C ALA A 63 9.98 -42.87 57.32
N SER A 64 9.42 -43.57 56.34
CA SER A 64 8.78 -44.88 56.52
C SER A 64 9.82 -45.99 56.76
N GLU A 65 10.96 -45.95 56.09
CA GLU A 65 12.06 -46.90 56.35
C GLU A 65 12.61 -46.78 57.79
N MET A 66 12.63 -45.56 58.34
CA MET A 66 13.02 -45.28 59.73
C MET A 66 12.03 -45.79 60.79
N GLU A 67 10.81 -46.21 60.41
CA GLU A 67 9.79 -46.67 61.35
C GLU A 67 10.23 -47.94 62.12
N ASN A 68 11.02 -48.80 61.47
CA ASN A 68 11.62 -49.99 62.10
C ASN A 68 12.71 -49.63 63.13
N GLU A 69 13.46 -48.55 62.89
CA GLU A 69 14.48 -48.07 63.83
C GLU A 69 13.85 -47.40 65.05
N VAL A 70 12.78 -46.62 64.83
CA VAL A 70 11.99 -45.98 65.89
C VAL A 70 11.32 -47.01 66.78
N THR A 71 10.71 -48.04 66.19
CA THR A 71 10.10 -49.14 66.95
C THR A 71 11.13 -49.90 67.76
N SER A 72 12.29 -50.24 67.18
CA SER A 72 13.40 -50.90 67.89
C SER A 72 13.94 -50.05 69.05
N ALA A 73 14.11 -48.74 68.86
CA ALA A 73 14.57 -47.84 69.92
C ALA A 73 13.53 -47.67 71.04
N ARG A 74 12.23 -47.64 70.70
CA ARG A 74 11.13 -47.61 71.68
C ARG A 74 11.08 -48.89 72.50
N GLU A 75 11.25 -50.05 71.88
CA GLU A 75 11.31 -51.34 72.58
C GLU A 75 12.49 -51.39 73.57
N ALA A 76 13.68 -50.95 73.16
CA ALA A 76 14.85 -50.87 74.04
C ALA A 76 14.62 -49.97 75.27
N PHE A 77 13.93 -48.84 75.08
CA PHE A 77 13.53 -47.95 76.18
C PHE A 77 12.53 -48.63 77.13
N ILE A 78 11.49 -49.28 76.59
CA ILE A 78 10.48 -49.99 77.38
C ILE A 78 11.11 -51.12 78.19
N ASP A 79 12.02 -51.90 77.61
CA ASP A 79 12.69 -53.01 78.29
C ASP A 79 13.61 -52.53 79.42
N LEU A 80 14.30 -51.40 79.23
CA LEU A 80 15.09 -50.79 80.30
C LEU A 80 14.21 -50.40 81.49
N TRP A 81 13.08 -49.72 81.24
CA TRP A 81 12.14 -49.29 82.27
C TRP A 81 11.50 -50.46 83.00
N ARG A 82 11.11 -51.52 82.27
CA ARG A 82 10.60 -52.76 82.86
C ARG A 82 11.65 -53.40 83.76
N GLY A 83 12.90 -53.51 83.29
CA GLY A 83 14.00 -54.06 84.08
C GLY A 83 14.37 -53.23 85.32
N MET A 84 14.15 -51.90 85.31
CA MET A 84 14.28 -51.06 86.50
C MET A 84 13.13 -51.25 87.49
N ALA A 85 11.89 -51.37 86.99
CA ALA A 85 10.71 -51.62 87.81
C ALA A 85 10.81 -52.97 88.55
N ASP A 86 11.25 -54.02 87.86
CA ASP A 86 11.44 -55.35 88.45
C ASP A 86 12.49 -55.33 89.57
N ARG A 87 13.61 -54.63 89.35
CA ARG A 87 14.67 -54.47 90.36
C ARG A 87 14.22 -53.61 91.54
N ALA A 88 13.41 -52.58 91.31
CA ALA A 88 12.80 -51.80 92.38
C ALA A 88 11.79 -52.64 93.21
N GLY A 89 11.14 -53.62 92.57
CA GLY A 89 10.34 -54.65 93.25
C GLY A 89 11.18 -55.55 94.16
N GLN A 90 12.32 -56.05 93.65
CA GLN A 90 13.27 -56.85 94.44
C GLN A 90 13.87 -56.07 95.61
N MET A 91 14.22 -54.79 95.41
CA MET A 91 14.70 -53.93 96.49
C MET A 91 13.66 -53.75 97.59
N ARG A 92 12.37 -53.60 97.22
CA ARG A 92 11.27 -53.49 98.19
C ARG A 92 11.07 -54.78 98.98
N SER A 93 11.19 -55.95 98.36
CA SER A 93 11.06 -57.23 99.06
C SER A 93 12.22 -57.45 100.05
N VAL A 94 13.46 -57.16 99.66
CA VAL A 94 14.63 -57.23 100.55
C VAL A 94 14.55 -56.18 101.68
N GLY A 95 14.03 -54.98 101.37
CA GLY A 95 13.78 -53.96 102.38
C GLY A 95 12.70 -54.34 103.39
N ALA A 96 11.76 -55.21 103.01
CA ALA A 96 10.75 -55.75 103.93
C ALA A 96 11.35 -56.85 104.84
N THR A 97 12.20 -57.73 104.31
CA THR A 97 12.87 -58.77 105.11
C THR A 97 13.85 -58.18 106.13
N LEU A 98 14.54 -57.09 105.79
CA LEU A 98 15.40 -56.37 106.73
C LEU A 98 14.63 -55.76 107.90
N ARG A 99 13.44 -55.19 107.65
CA ARG A 99 12.57 -54.64 108.69
C ARG A 99 12.07 -55.72 109.66
N ASP A 100 11.63 -56.86 109.12
CA ASP A 100 11.20 -58.01 109.93
C ASP A 100 12.35 -58.58 110.80
N LEU A 101 13.58 -58.59 110.29
CA LEU A 101 14.76 -58.98 111.07
C LEU A 101 15.08 -57.97 112.19
N ASP A 102 14.90 -56.67 111.95
CA ASP A 102 15.12 -55.61 112.94
C ASP A 102 14.09 -55.67 114.08
N ASP A 103 12.82 -55.91 113.75
CA ASP A 103 11.74 -56.09 114.72
C ASP A 103 11.99 -57.33 115.60
N LYS A 104 12.42 -58.45 115.00
CA LYS A 104 12.80 -59.67 115.74
C LYS A 104 13.99 -59.45 116.67
N SER A 105 14.98 -58.67 116.23
CA SER A 105 16.12 -58.30 117.06
C SER A 105 15.69 -57.43 118.26
N MET A 106 14.81 -56.46 118.04
CA MET A 106 14.27 -55.58 119.09
C MET A 106 13.48 -56.36 120.14
N GLN A 107 12.59 -57.27 119.72
CA GLN A 107 11.82 -58.13 120.62
C GLN A 107 12.71 -59.02 121.49
N ALA A 108 13.78 -59.60 120.91
CA ALA A 108 14.74 -60.43 121.65
C ALA A 108 15.52 -59.64 122.73
N THR A 109 15.76 -58.35 122.51
CA THR A 109 16.38 -57.46 123.52
C THR A 109 15.40 -57.01 124.60
N ALA A 110 14.15 -56.67 124.24
CA ALA A 110 13.13 -56.21 125.18
C ALA A 110 12.76 -57.31 126.20
N GLY A 111 12.57 -58.55 125.75
CA GLY A 111 12.26 -59.69 126.63
C GLY A 111 13.37 -60.07 127.62
N ARG A 112 14.57 -59.49 127.50
CA ARG A 112 15.68 -59.71 128.45
C ARG A 112 15.78 -58.66 129.54
N ILE A 113 15.38 -57.43 129.24
CA ILE A 113 15.35 -56.35 130.24
C ILE A 113 14.35 -56.71 131.34
N THR A 114 13.22 -57.31 130.98
CA THR A 114 12.21 -57.81 131.91
C THR A 114 12.74 -58.93 132.81
N VAL A 115 13.43 -59.93 132.26
CA VAL A 115 13.99 -61.05 133.04
C VAL A 115 15.07 -60.60 134.04
N VAL A 116 15.88 -59.60 133.70
CA VAL A 116 16.90 -59.05 134.61
C VAL A 116 16.27 -58.23 135.74
N GLN A 117 15.18 -57.51 135.47
CA GLN A 117 14.42 -56.78 136.48
C GLN A 117 13.78 -57.71 137.51
N GLU A 118 13.27 -58.87 137.10
CA GLU A 118 12.71 -59.89 138.00
C GLU A 118 13.77 -60.48 138.95
N GLN A 119 15.01 -60.69 138.48
CA GLN A 119 16.11 -61.23 139.30
C GLN A 119 16.60 -60.24 140.36
N LEU A 120 16.56 -58.93 140.09
CA LEU A 120 16.93 -57.89 141.05
C LEU A 120 15.88 -57.70 142.16
N ALA A 121 14.61 -58.01 141.88
CA ALA A 121 13.55 -57.96 142.89
C ALA A 121 13.69 -59.09 143.94
N ALA A 122 14.11 -60.28 143.53
CA ALA A 122 14.30 -61.43 144.43
C ALA A 122 15.43 -61.21 145.46
N LEU A 123 16.55 -60.58 145.07
CA LEU A 123 17.68 -60.31 145.96
C LEU A 123 17.41 -59.27 147.05
N ARG A 124 16.36 -58.45 146.91
CA ARG A 124 15.94 -57.47 147.93
C ARG A 124 15.10 -58.09 149.05
N SER A 125 14.49 -59.25 148.82
CA SER A 125 13.62 -59.93 149.79
C SER A 125 14.37 -60.74 150.84
N ASP A 126 15.59 -61.19 150.55
CA ASP A 126 16.38 -62.06 151.45
C ASP A 126 17.16 -61.27 152.53
N GLY A 127 17.12 -59.94 152.52
CA GLY A 127 17.92 -59.08 153.42
C GLY A 127 17.27 -58.70 154.75
N GLU A 128 15.98 -59.00 154.98
CA GLU A 128 15.22 -58.43 156.11
C GLU A 128 15.07 -59.36 157.34
N GLU A 129 15.52 -60.62 157.31
CA GLU A 129 15.18 -61.59 158.36
C GLU A 129 16.23 -61.88 159.44
N HIS A 130 17.38 -61.17 159.48
CA HIS A 130 18.45 -61.45 160.47
C HIS A 130 18.94 -60.19 161.21
N ALA A 131 18.17 -59.70 162.19
CA ALA A 131 18.66 -58.71 163.15
C ALA A 131 17.88 -58.67 164.48
N ALA A 132 18.15 -59.61 165.40
CA ALA A 132 17.93 -59.42 166.84
C ALA A 132 18.75 -60.42 167.69
N SER A 133 20.01 -60.11 167.99
CA SER A 133 20.74 -60.61 169.15
C SER A 133 22.03 -59.80 169.34
N SER A 134 22.07 -58.98 170.38
CA SER A 134 23.16 -58.07 170.75
C SER A 134 24.37 -58.84 171.31
N VAL A 135 25.55 -58.56 170.76
CA VAL A 135 26.90 -58.48 171.38
C VAL A 135 27.85 -58.49 170.19
N ASP A 136 28.45 -57.33 169.87
CA ASP A 136 29.56 -57.07 168.91
C ASP A 136 29.27 -55.95 167.88
N ASP A 137 28.72 -54.82 168.34
CA ASP A 137 28.49 -53.65 167.49
C ASP A 137 29.80 -52.98 167.03
N ASP A 138 30.91 -53.18 167.74
CA ASP A 138 32.22 -52.60 167.40
C ASP A 138 32.94 -53.40 166.31
N GLY A 139 32.87 -54.75 166.35
CA GLY A 139 33.29 -55.62 165.26
C GLY A 139 32.50 -55.37 163.99
N ARG A 140 31.17 -55.16 164.10
CA ARG A 140 30.29 -54.83 162.97
C ARG A 140 30.62 -53.48 162.35
N LEU A 141 30.91 -52.46 163.15
CA LEU A 141 31.31 -51.13 162.66
C LEU A 141 32.70 -51.16 162.01
N GLN A 142 33.66 -51.91 162.55
CA GLN A 142 34.96 -52.12 161.89
C GLN A 142 34.80 -52.84 160.55
N GLN A 143 33.94 -53.86 160.50
CA GLN A 143 33.66 -54.60 159.26
C GLN A 143 32.95 -53.71 158.23
N GLN A 144 32.00 -52.88 158.65
CA GLN A 144 31.35 -51.89 157.79
C GLN A 144 32.32 -50.80 157.29
N ARG A 145 33.26 -50.35 158.12
CA ARG A 145 34.33 -49.42 157.70
C ARG A 145 35.28 -50.07 156.69
N ALA A 146 35.69 -51.32 156.93
CA ALA A 146 36.53 -52.05 155.99
C ALA A 146 35.84 -52.30 154.64
N VAL A 147 34.53 -52.58 154.64
CA VAL A 147 33.73 -52.71 153.41
C VAL A 147 33.59 -51.36 152.70
N LEU A 148 33.29 -50.27 153.42
CA LEU A 148 33.22 -48.93 152.83
C LEU A 148 34.57 -48.47 152.28
N GLU A 149 35.68 -48.78 152.94
CA GLU A 149 37.02 -48.44 152.47
C GLU A 149 37.39 -49.26 151.22
N ALA A 150 37.00 -50.54 151.16
CA ALA A 150 37.11 -51.35 149.96
C ALA A 150 36.23 -50.82 148.80
N ASP A 151 35.01 -50.37 149.10
CA ASP A 151 34.08 -49.79 148.13
C ASP A 151 34.56 -48.42 147.62
N VAL A 152 35.11 -47.57 148.50
CA VAL A 152 35.72 -46.29 148.12
C VAL A 152 36.92 -46.54 147.21
N LYS A 153 37.78 -47.49 147.57
CA LYS A 153 38.93 -47.87 146.74
C LYS A 153 38.48 -48.42 145.36
N SER A 154 37.45 -49.27 145.34
CA SER A 154 36.84 -49.79 144.11
C SER A 154 36.23 -48.67 143.25
N LEU A 155 35.55 -47.69 143.86
CA LEU A 155 35.01 -46.52 143.17
C LEU A 155 36.10 -45.61 142.61
N GLU A 156 37.23 -45.46 143.33
CA GLU A 156 38.39 -44.71 142.83
C GLU A 156 39.05 -45.41 141.64
N GLU A 157 39.19 -46.74 141.69
CA GLU A 157 39.65 -47.56 140.58
C GLU A 157 38.71 -47.46 139.37
N MET A 158 37.39 -47.51 139.57
CA MET A 158 36.40 -47.31 138.50
C MET A 158 36.41 -45.88 137.94
N ARG A 159 36.59 -44.85 138.78
CA ARG A 159 36.74 -43.46 138.30
C ARG A 159 38.01 -43.28 137.49
N ALA A 160 39.11 -43.92 137.87
CA ALA A 160 40.35 -43.91 137.11
C ALA A 160 40.17 -44.62 135.76
N ALA A 161 39.52 -45.78 135.74
CA ALA A 161 39.18 -46.51 134.51
C ALA A 161 38.27 -45.69 133.59
N ASN A 162 37.21 -45.06 134.13
CA ASN A 162 36.32 -44.20 133.34
C ASN A 162 37.05 -42.98 132.75
N ARG A 163 37.96 -42.35 133.50
CA ARG A 163 38.77 -41.25 132.96
C ARG A 163 39.71 -41.71 131.83
N ALA A 164 40.25 -42.91 131.94
CA ALA A 164 41.07 -43.51 130.89
C ALA A 164 40.23 -43.82 129.64
N GLU A 165 39.05 -44.42 129.81
CA GLU A 165 38.11 -44.70 128.71
C GLU A 165 37.58 -43.41 128.05
N GLU A 166 37.26 -42.37 128.82
CA GLU A 166 36.90 -41.06 128.27
C GLU A 166 38.04 -40.42 127.47
N ALA A 167 39.29 -40.61 127.90
CA ALA A 167 40.46 -40.13 127.16
C ALA A 167 40.65 -40.90 125.85
N GLU A 168 40.48 -42.23 125.85
CA GLU A 168 40.52 -43.08 124.65
C GLU A 168 39.39 -42.74 123.67
N ILE A 169 38.17 -42.55 124.17
CA ILE A 169 37.02 -42.14 123.33
C ILE A 169 37.27 -40.76 122.72
N ARG A 170 37.83 -39.81 123.47
CA ARG A 170 38.14 -38.48 122.95
C ARG A 170 39.22 -38.54 121.87
N ALA A 171 40.26 -39.34 122.06
CA ALA A 171 41.30 -39.56 121.06
C ALA A 171 40.74 -40.25 119.80
N ALA A 172 39.89 -41.27 119.97
CA ALA A 172 39.23 -41.95 118.86
C ALA A 172 38.29 -41.00 118.08
N ARG A 173 37.56 -40.10 118.75
CA ARG A 173 36.74 -39.09 118.07
C ARG A 173 37.58 -38.12 117.25
N SER A 174 38.65 -37.58 117.82
CA SER A 174 39.56 -36.70 117.08
C SER A 174 40.13 -37.41 115.85
N SER A 175 40.59 -38.66 115.99
CA SER A 175 41.10 -39.44 114.86
C SER A 175 40.04 -39.71 113.79
N VAL A 176 38.77 -39.88 114.17
CA VAL A 176 37.66 -40.05 113.23
C VAL A 176 37.31 -38.73 112.55
N GLU A 177 37.32 -37.61 113.26
CA GLU A 177 37.12 -36.27 112.68
C GLU A 177 38.23 -35.93 111.68
N ASP A 178 39.49 -36.22 112.00
CA ASP A 178 40.62 -36.05 111.09
C ASP A 178 40.49 -36.95 109.85
N ALA A 179 40.06 -38.21 110.02
CA ALA A 179 39.84 -39.13 108.90
C ALA A 179 38.62 -38.76 108.04
N ILE A 180 37.58 -38.18 108.66
CA ILE A 180 36.45 -37.60 107.92
C ILE A 180 36.97 -36.46 107.06
N GLU A 181 37.70 -35.51 107.64
CA GLU A 181 38.24 -34.35 106.91
C GLU A 181 39.22 -34.75 105.80
N GLU A 182 40.08 -35.75 106.03
CA GLU A 182 41.00 -36.28 105.03
C GLU A 182 40.26 -36.85 103.81
N VAL A 183 39.10 -37.48 104.02
CA VAL A 183 38.29 -38.06 102.94
C VAL A 183 37.34 -37.03 102.32
N THR A 184 36.75 -36.13 103.11
CA THR A 184 35.75 -35.16 102.62
C THR A 184 36.38 -33.91 102.03
N GLY A 185 37.54 -33.47 102.50
CA GLY A 185 38.23 -32.27 102.02
C GLY A 185 38.52 -32.28 100.51
N PRO A 186 39.14 -33.34 99.95
CA PRO A 186 39.36 -33.44 98.52
C PRO A 186 38.06 -33.45 97.70
N VAL A 187 37.02 -34.14 98.20
CA VAL A 187 35.71 -34.22 97.54
C VAL A 187 34.99 -32.87 97.54
N ASP A 188 35.09 -32.11 98.63
CA ASP A 188 34.53 -30.77 98.73
C ASP A 188 35.24 -29.78 97.79
N GLU A 189 36.55 -29.93 97.60
CA GLU A 189 37.31 -29.13 96.66
C GLU A 189 37.01 -29.50 95.20
N GLU A 190 36.95 -30.79 94.87
CA GLU A 190 36.46 -31.25 93.55
C GLU A 190 35.05 -30.73 93.28
N ARG A 191 34.15 -30.78 94.28
CA ARG A 191 32.79 -30.25 94.16
C ARG A 191 32.79 -28.74 93.86
N ARG A 192 33.67 -27.96 94.49
CA ARG A 192 33.81 -26.52 94.19
C ARG A 192 34.30 -26.29 92.77
N GLN A 193 35.31 -27.03 92.32
CA GLN A 193 35.84 -26.94 90.95
C GLN A 193 34.76 -27.27 89.92
N VAL A 194 34.00 -28.35 90.13
CA VAL A 194 32.89 -28.72 89.23
C VAL A 194 31.80 -27.66 89.18
N VAL A 195 31.48 -27.01 90.31
CA VAL A 195 30.52 -25.89 90.33
C VAL A 195 31.06 -24.70 89.54
N GLU A 196 32.34 -24.36 89.71
CA GLU A 196 32.97 -23.26 88.96
C GLU A 196 33.04 -23.55 87.46
N GLU A 197 33.40 -24.78 87.06
CA GLU A 197 33.37 -25.23 85.66
C GLU A 197 31.95 -25.18 85.09
N ARG A 198 30.94 -25.61 85.85
CA ARG A 198 29.54 -25.53 85.44
C ARG A 198 29.12 -24.08 85.20
N ASP A 199 29.45 -23.18 86.11
CA ASP A 199 29.09 -21.76 85.99
C ASP A 199 29.78 -21.11 84.77
N GLN A 200 31.03 -21.50 84.46
CA GLN A 200 31.72 -21.08 83.23
C GLN A 200 31.04 -21.61 81.95
N VAL A 201 30.57 -22.86 81.97
CA VAL A 201 29.82 -23.44 80.85
C VAL A 201 28.47 -22.74 80.67
N ASP A 202 27.74 -22.46 81.74
CA ASP A 202 26.47 -21.74 81.70
C ASP A 202 26.63 -20.32 81.15
N ASP A 203 27.69 -19.62 81.53
CA ASP A 203 28.03 -18.30 80.96
C ASP A 203 28.39 -18.37 79.48
N LYS A 204 29.09 -19.43 79.05
CA LYS A 204 29.38 -19.67 77.63
C LYS A 204 28.10 -19.96 76.84
N ILE A 205 27.18 -20.75 77.40
CA ILE A 205 25.86 -21.02 76.80
C ILE A 205 25.09 -19.72 76.60
N LYS A 206 25.05 -18.84 77.61
CA LYS A 206 24.38 -17.53 77.49
C LYS A 206 24.98 -16.67 76.38
N ARG A 207 26.31 -16.56 76.30
CA ARG A 207 26.97 -15.79 75.23
C ARG A 207 26.65 -16.34 73.84
N LEU A 208 26.68 -17.67 73.68
CA LEU A 208 26.31 -18.29 72.40
C LEU A 208 24.83 -18.09 72.04
N GLN A 209 23.94 -18.04 73.02
CA GLN A 209 22.53 -17.72 72.80
C GLN A 209 22.34 -16.26 72.35
N GLU A 210 23.09 -15.33 72.94
CA GLU A 210 23.10 -13.92 72.53
C GLU A 210 23.66 -13.75 71.10
N GLU A 211 24.79 -14.39 70.78
CA GLU A 211 25.37 -14.38 69.43
C GLU A 211 24.43 -15.01 68.39
N LEU A 212 23.73 -16.11 68.75
CA LEU A 212 22.75 -16.75 67.88
C LEU A 212 21.56 -15.82 67.61
N ALA A 213 21.04 -15.15 68.64
CA ALA A 213 19.94 -14.19 68.49
C ALA A 213 20.35 -12.99 67.63
N GLU A 214 21.57 -12.47 67.78
CA GLU A 214 22.11 -11.41 66.95
C GLU A 214 22.27 -11.86 65.49
N ALA A 215 22.77 -13.07 65.25
CA ALA A 215 22.89 -13.64 63.92
C ALA A 215 21.52 -13.86 63.24
N GLN A 216 20.52 -14.32 64.00
CA GLN A 216 19.14 -14.45 63.53
C GLN A 216 18.54 -13.09 63.15
N ALA A 217 18.70 -12.07 63.99
CA ALA A 217 18.22 -10.72 63.69
C ALA A 217 18.87 -10.15 62.42
N LYS A 218 20.18 -10.37 62.23
CA LYS A 218 20.89 -9.99 60.99
C LYS A 218 20.41 -10.76 59.76
N ARG A 219 20.06 -12.04 59.92
CA ARG A 219 19.48 -12.84 58.83
C ARG A 219 18.12 -12.27 58.44
N ASP A 220 17.24 -12.03 59.40
CA ASP A 220 15.91 -11.51 59.15
C ASP A 220 15.97 -10.11 58.49
N GLU A 221 16.90 -9.24 58.90
CA GLU A 221 17.15 -7.94 58.23
C GLU A 221 17.61 -8.12 56.76
N CYS A 222 18.46 -9.11 56.49
CA CYS A 222 18.86 -9.46 55.14
C CYS A 222 17.68 -9.99 54.31
N ASP A 223 16.83 -10.83 54.89
CA ASP A 223 15.65 -11.40 54.23
C ASP A 223 14.61 -10.30 53.89
N GLU A 224 14.43 -9.31 54.77
CA GLU A 224 13.61 -8.13 54.49
C GLU A 224 14.18 -7.29 53.33
N LYS A 225 15.50 -7.06 53.33
CA LYS A 225 16.18 -6.34 52.23
C LYS A 225 16.05 -7.09 50.90
N MET A 226 16.21 -8.42 50.91
CA MET A 226 16.03 -9.27 49.74
C MET A 226 14.59 -9.19 49.23
N SER A 227 13.60 -9.33 50.11
CA SER A 227 12.18 -9.24 49.77
C SER A 227 11.83 -7.88 49.14
N ARG A 228 12.41 -6.79 49.66
CA ARG A 228 12.26 -5.45 49.09
C ARG A 228 12.86 -5.35 47.69
N LEU A 229 14.08 -5.84 47.50
CA LEU A 229 14.75 -5.84 46.18
C LEU A 229 13.99 -6.68 45.17
N ASP A 230 13.48 -7.85 45.55
CA ASP A 230 12.65 -8.70 44.68
C ASP A 230 11.35 -8.00 44.26
N GLY A 231 10.74 -7.24 45.19
CA GLY A 231 9.60 -6.37 44.89
C GLY A 231 9.95 -5.27 43.87
N GLU A 232 11.07 -4.58 44.07
CA GLU A 232 11.55 -3.52 43.15
C GLU A 232 11.91 -4.08 41.76
N ILE A 233 12.57 -5.25 41.70
CA ILE A 233 12.89 -5.96 40.46
C ILE A 233 11.60 -6.38 39.74
N SER A 234 10.63 -6.92 40.46
CA SER A 234 9.34 -7.34 39.89
C SER A 234 8.58 -6.14 39.32
N ALA A 235 8.55 -5.01 40.03
CA ALA A 235 7.95 -3.77 39.56
C ALA A 235 8.68 -3.21 38.32
N ALA A 236 10.01 -3.23 38.30
CA ALA A 236 10.81 -2.80 37.15
C ALA A 236 10.55 -3.70 35.92
N ARG A 237 10.57 -5.02 36.10
CA ARG A 237 10.23 -6.00 35.05
C ARG A 237 8.82 -5.77 34.50
N GLY A 238 7.84 -5.48 35.37
CA GLY A 238 6.48 -5.12 34.96
C GLY A 238 6.47 -3.90 34.02
N LYS A 239 7.09 -2.79 34.44
CA LYS A 239 7.20 -1.57 33.64
C LYS A 239 7.87 -1.81 32.28
N PHE A 240 8.97 -2.57 32.25
CA PHE A 240 9.65 -2.90 30.99
C PHE A 240 8.82 -3.80 30.08
N ARG A 241 8.04 -4.73 30.65
CA ARG A 241 7.12 -5.57 29.86
C ARG A 241 6.01 -4.73 29.21
N ASP A 242 5.46 -3.76 29.94
CA ASP A 242 4.47 -2.82 29.40
C ASP A 242 5.09 -1.93 28.30
N GLN A 243 6.33 -1.48 28.49
CA GLN A 243 7.07 -0.72 27.47
C GLN A 243 7.32 -1.57 26.21
N LEU A 244 7.72 -2.83 26.36
CA LEU A 244 7.89 -3.76 25.23
C LEU A 244 6.58 -3.95 24.46
N SER A 245 5.47 -4.19 25.17
CA SER A 245 4.15 -4.33 24.52
C SER A 245 3.74 -3.05 23.75
N ASN A 246 4.04 -1.87 24.30
CA ASN A 246 3.79 -0.60 23.60
C ASN A 246 4.66 -0.45 22.34
N VAL A 247 5.93 -0.89 22.39
CA VAL A 247 6.82 -0.89 21.22
C VAL A 247 6.32 -1.85 20.16
N GLU A 248 5.96 -3.08 20.52
CA GLU A 248 5.38 -4.07 19.59
C GLU A 248 4.11 -3.51 18.91
N ALA A 249 3.22 -2.87 19.67
CA ALA A 249 2.03 -2.21 19.13
C ALA A 249 2.37 -1.04 18.20
N ALA A 250 3.45 -0.30 18.48
CA ALA A 250 3.94 0.77 17.61
C ALA A 250 4.57 0.23 16.32
N GLU A 251 5.35 -0.85 16.39
CA GLU A 251 5.92 -1.56 15.24
C GLU A 251 4.82 -2.10 14.33
N GLU A 252 3.78 -2.70 14.89
CA GLU A 252 2.65 -3.20 14.11
C GLU A 252 1.91 -2.05 13.40
N LYS A 253 1.67 -0.93 14.09
CA LYS A 253 1.11 0.29 13.49
C LYS A 253 1.99 0.85 12.38
N PHE A 254 3.31 0.85 12.57
CA PHE A 254 4.26 1.30 11.57
C PHE A 254 4.26 0.39 10.34
N SER A 255 4.30 -0.94 10.53
CA SER A 255 4.21 -1.93 9.46
C SER A 255 2.92 -1.77 8.64
N ARG A 256 1.77 -1.57 9.31
CA ARG A 256 0.49 -1.27 8.63
C ARG A 256 0.56 0.03 7.82
N LYS A 257 1.17 1.09 8.37
CA LYS A 257 1.36 2.37 7.65
C LYS A 257 2.30 2.23 6.46
N ALA A 258 3.39 1.47 6.59
CA ALA A 258 4.34 1.21 5.51
C ALA A 258 3.67 0.49 4.34
N LYS A 259 2.95 -0.62 4.61
CA LYS A 259 2.15 -1.33 3.58
C LYS A 259 1.11 -0.42 2.92
N ALA A 260 0.45 0.43 3.69
CA ALA A 260 -0.50 1.41 3.14
C ALA A 260 0.18 2.49 2.28
N MET A 261 1.42 2.85 2.58
CA MET A 261 2.23 3.78 1.78
C MET A 261 2.66 3.12 0.47
N GLU A 262 3.16 1.88 0.50
CA GLU A 262 3.51 1.11 -0.69
C GLU A 262 2.32 0.98 -1.66
N LEU A 263 1.13 0.65 -1.13
CA LEU A 263 -0.09 0.59 -1.95
C LEU A 263 -0.45 1.96 -2.56
N LYS A 264 -0.25 3.06 -1.82
CA LYS A 264 -0.48 4.41 -2.35
C LYS A 264 0.55 4.79 -3.41
N GLU A 265 1.81 4.45 -3.23
CA GLU A 265 2.86 4.66 -4.22
C GLU A 265 2.57 3.88 -5.50
N GLU A 266 2.13 2.63 -5.40
CA GLU A 266 1.72 1.82 -6.56
C GLU A 266 0.54 2.45 -7.30
N ILE A 267 -0.49 2.94 -6.58
CA ILE A 267 -1.61 3.67 -7.18
C ILE A 267 -1.14 4.96 -7.87
N ILE A 268 -0.24 5.72 -7.24
CA ILE A 268 0.31 6.95 -7.83
C ILE A 268 1.09 6.64 -9.11
N ASP A 269 1.90 5.58 -9.13
CA ASP A 269 2.65 5.19 -10.31
C ASP A 269 1.74 4.69 -11.44
N GLN A 270 0.66 3.96 -11.11
CA GLN A 270 -0.39 3.60 -12.07
C GLN A 270 -1.07 4.85 -12.64
N GLN A 271 -1.40 5.83 -11.80
CA GLN A 271 -1.98 7.11 -12.23
C GLN A 271 -1.01 7.90 -13.12
N ARG A 272 0.28 7.98 -12.76
CA ARG A 272 1.31 8.63 -13.58
C ARG A 272 1.43 8.00 -14.96
N LYS A 273 1.47 6.66 -15.04
CA LYS A 273 1.47 5.93 -16.33
C LYS A 273 0.21 6.22 -17.16
N ALA A 274 -0.96 6.27 -16.52
CA ALA A 274 -2.21 6.59 -17.19
C ALA A 274 -2.27 8.04 -17.71
N ILE A 275 -1.75 8.99 -16.93
CA ILE A 275 -1.63 10.40 -17.33
C ILE A 275 -0.68 10.53 -18.51
N GLN A 276 0.52 9.93 -18.42
CA GLN A 276 1.50 9.94 -19.51
C GLN A 276 0.90 9.42 -20.82
N LYS A 277 0.21 8.26 -20.76
CA LYS A 277 -0.47 7.70 -21.92
C LYS A 277 -1.50 8.66 -22.52
N ARG A 278 -2.30 9.33 -21.68
CA ARG A 278 -3.28 10.33 -22.14
C ARG A 278 -2.61 11.57 -22.73
N GLU A 279 -1.50 12.02 -22.17
CA GLU A 279 -0.73 13.16 -22.71
C GLU A 279 -0.16 12.83 -24.10
N ASP A 280 0.36 11.62 -24.28
CA ASP A 280 0.87 11.15 -25.56
C ASP A 280 -0.27 11.00 -26.59
N GLU A 281 -1.43 10.47 -26.20
CA GLU A 281 -2.64 10.43 -27.03
C GLU A 281 -3.12 11.85 -27.42
N ILE A 282 -3.05 12.82 -26.51
CA ILE A 282 -3.42 14.22 -26.80
C ILE A 282 -2.41 14.86 -27.75
N LYS A 283 -1.11 14.63 -27.56
CA LYS A 283 -0.07 15.12 -28.47
C LYS A 283 -0.27 14.56 -29.87
N GLN A 284 -0.46 13.25 -29.98
CA GLN A 284 -0.73 12.60 -31.26
C GLN A 284 -1.99 13.17 -31.93
N ARG A 285 -3.11 13.32 -31.21
CA ARG A 285 -4.32 13.95 -31.75
C ARG A 285 -4.10 15.41 -32.17
N ARG A 286 -3.24 16.16 -31.48
CA ARG A 286 -2.90 17.54 -31.86
C ARG A 286 -2.06 17.57 -33.13
N GLU A 287 -1.08 16.67 -33.26
CA GLU A 287 -0.26 16.52 -34.45
C GLU A 287 -1.11 16.10 -35.65
N GLU A 288 -2.00 15.12 -35.48
CA GLU A 288 -2.98 14.71 -36.50
C GLU A 288 -3.88 15.88 -36.91
N LYS A 289 -4.44 16.62 -35.94
CA LYS A 289 -5.25 17.83 -36.24
C LYS A 289 -4.45 18.92 -36.96
N LEU A 290 -3.20 19.14 -36.58
CA LEU A 290 -2.33 20.10 -37.26
C LEU A 290 -2.01 19.64 -38.69
N ALA A 291 -1.77 18.35 -38.91
CA ALA A 291 -1.56 17.78 -40.23
C ALA A 291 -2.82 17.90 -41.10
N SER A 292 -4.01 17.57 -40.56
CA SER A 292 -5.28 17.77 -41.25
C SER A 292 -5.55 19.23 -41.58
N ARG A 293 -5.22 20.15 -40.65
CA ARG A 293 -5.36 21.59 -40.89
C ARG A 293 -4.42 22.07 -42.00
N ARG A 294 -3.17 21.62 -42.04
CA ARG A 294 -2.24 21.95 -43.14
C ARG A 294 -2.77 21.49 -44.49
N LYS A 295 -3.31 20.27 -44.58
CA LYS A 295 -3.95 19.78 -45.81
C LYS A 295 -5.14 20.64 -46.24
N LEU A 296 -6.00 21.04 -45.30
CA LEU A 296 -7.12 21.94 -45.62
C LEU A 296 -6.65 23.34 -46.03
N GLU A 297 -5.57 23.85 -45.44
CA GLU A 297 -4.97 25.13 -45.84
C GLU A 297 -4.37 25.05 -47.26
N GLU A 298 -3.74 23.92 -47.62
CA GLU A 298 -3.29 23.64 -48.99
C GLU A 298 -4.48 23.57 -49.98
N GLU A 299 -5.54 22.84 -49.63
CA GLU A 299 -6.77 22.76 -50.45
C GLU A 299 -7.45 24.13 -50.62
N LEU A 300 -7.48 24.97 -49.58
CA LEU A 300 -7.99 26.34 -49.66
C LEU A 300 -7.10 27.22 -50.55
N GLY A 301 -5.78 27.07 -50.49
CA GLY A 301 -4.84 27.76 -51.37
C GLY A 301 -5.05 27.39 -52.85
N ALA A 302 -5.30 26.12 -53.13
CA ALA A 302 -5.65 25.64 -54.47
C ALA A 302 -6.99 26.22 -54.95
N LEU A 303 -8.00 26.28 -54.08
CA LEU A 303 -9.31 26.84 -54.40
C LEU A 303 -9.24 28.36 -54.66
N ASP A 304 -8.50 29.13 -53.85
CA ASP A 304 -8.31 30.57 -54.06
C ASP A 304 -7.62 30.86 -55.39
N SER A 305 -6.61 30.06 -55.75
CA SER A 305 -5.93 30.14 -57.04
C SER A 305 -6.87 29.84 -58.21
N ALA A 306 -7.72 28.82 -58.07
CA ALA A 306 -8.75 28.52 -59.06
C ALA A 306 -9.76 29.68 -59.20
N CYS A 307 -10.27 30.22 -58.09
CA CYS A 307 -11.21 31.35 -58.11
C CYS A 307 -10.61 32.61 -58.77
N LYS A 308 -9.32 32.90 -58.54
CA LYS A 308 -8.62 34.01 -59.21
C LYS A 308 -8.54 33.79 -60.72
N ALA A 309 -8.23 32.58 -61.17
CA ALA A 309 -8.22 32.24 -62.59
C ALA A 309 -9.61 32.39 -63.23
N THR A 310 -10.68 31.94 -62.56
CA THR A 310 -12.06 32.10 -63.06
C THR A 310 -12.48 33.57 -63.09
N GLY A 311 -12.08 34.37 -62.11
CA GLY A 311 -12.33 35.82 -62.07
C GLY A 311 -11.66 36.57 -63.22
N GLN A 312 -10.42 36.21 -63.56
CA GLN A 312 -9.71 36.77 -64.72
C GLN A 312 -10.37 36.37 -66.04
N TRP A 313 -10.93 35.16 -66.14
CA TRP A 313 -11.69 34.73 -67.30
C TRP A 313 -13.00 35.51 -67.47
N LEU A 314 -13.80 35.66 -66.40
CA LEU A 314 -15.04 36.44 -66.45
C LEU A 314 -14.77 37.90 -66.87
N ALA A 315 -13.72 38.52 -66.33
CA ALA A 315 -13.32 39.87 -66.72
C ALA A 315 -12.86 39.99 -68.19
N SER A 316 -12.43 38.88 -68.81
CA SER A 316 -12.07 38.82 -70.22
C SER A 316 -13.28 38.62 -71.12
N SER A 317 -14.27 37.84 -70.67
CA SER A 317 -15.57 37.67 -71.36
C SER A 317 -16.42 38.94 -71.33
N ASP A 318 -16.43 39.70 -70.22
CA ASP A 318 -17.14 40.98 -70.13
C ASP A 318 -16.61 42.03 -71.13
N LYS A 319 -15.35 41.91 -71.57
CA LYS A 319 -14.76 42.77 -72.60
C LYS A 319 -15.13 42.35 -74.03
N LEU A 320 -15.60 41.11 -74.24
CA LEU A 320 -16.01 40.58 -75.55
C LEU A 320 -17.47 40.93 -75.88
N GLY A 321 -18.35 41.08 -74.88
CA GLY A 321 -19.77 41.43 -75.07
C GLY A 321 -20.00 42.69 -75.92
N PRO A 322 -19.39 43.84 -75.57
CA PRO A 322 -19.59 45.09 -76.33
C PRO A 322 -19.01 45.06 -77.76
N SER A 323 -18.01 44.22 -78.02
CA SER A 323 -17.34 44.15 -79.33
C SER A 323 -18.07 43.24 -80.33
N ALA A 324 -18.82 42.24 -79.85
CA ALA A 324 -19.60 41.34 -80.69
C ALA A 324 -20.95 41.96 -81.09
N GLU A 325 -21.62 42.70 -80.20
CA GLU A 325 -22.88 43.38 -80.50
C GLU A 325 -22.71 44.47 -81.58
N ALA A 326 -21.63 45.25 -81.52
CA ALA A 326 -21.32 46.27 -82.53
C ALA A 326 -21.04 45.70 -83.94
N GLY A 327 -20.53 44.46 -84.04
CA GLY A 327 -20.26 43.80 -85.32
C GLY A 327 -21.52 43.24 -85.99
N VAL A 328 -22.49 42.78 -85.19
CA VAL A 328 -23.75 42.19 -85.69
C VAL A 328 -24.68 43.29 -86.22
N ASP A 329 -24.78 44.44 -85.56
CA ASP A 329 -25.64 45.55 -86.00
C ASP A 329 -25.18 46.13 -87.35
N SER A 330 -23.86 46.21 -87.59
CA SER A 330 -23.30 46.68 -88.88
C SER A 330 -23.56 45.71 -90.04
N ILE A 331 -23.67 44.40 -89.79
CA ILE A 331 -23.92 43.39 -90.82
C ILE A 331 -25.40 43.40 -91.24
N VAL A 332 -26.31 43.62 -90.28
CA VAL A 332 -27.76 43.65 -90.51
C VAL A 332 -28.15 44.89 -91.32
N GLU A 333 -27.64 46.07 -90.99
CA GLU A 333 -27.91 47.31 -91.73
C GLU A 333 -27.42 47.26 -93.19
N GLY A 334 -26.27 46.63 -93.45
CA GLY A 334 -25.74 46.45 -94.80
C GLY A 334 -26.57 45.49 -95.67
N ALA A 335 -27.23 44.49 -95.07
CA ALA A 335 -28.08 43.54 -95.80
C ALA A 335 -29.42 44.15 -96.23
N GLU A 336 -30.03 44.97 -95.39
CA GLU A 336 -31.29 45.65 -95.69
C GLU A 336 -31.13 46.69 -96.82
N PHE A 337 -30.00 47.41 -96.85
CA PHE A 337 -29.72 48.39 -97.90
C PHE A 337 -29.58 47.75 -99.29
N ARG A 338 -28.91 46.59 -99.39
CA ARG A 338 -28.70 45.86 -100.67
C ARG A 338 -30.01 45.32 -101.26
N THR A 339 -30.94 44.85 -100.43
CA THR A 339 -32.24 44.35 -100.94
C THR A 339 -33.14 45.46 -101.47
N LYS A 340 -32.98 46.70 -100.98
CA LYS A 340 -33.73 47.87 -101.45
C LYS A 340 -33.24 48.37 -102.82
N LEU A 341 -31.92 48.36 -103.05
CA LEU A 341 -31.31 48.76 -104.32
C LEU A 341 -31.70 47.82 -105.48
N ARG A 342 -31.66 46.50 -105.26
CA ARG A 342 -31.98 45.50 -106.30
C ARG A 342 -33.42 45.58 -106.80
N ARG A 343 -34.39 45.95 -105.95
CA ARG A 343 -35.78 46.18 -106.40
C ARG A 343 -35.91 47.40 -107.33
N GLN A 344 -35.14 48.45 -107.08
CA GLN A 344 -35.18 49.67 -107.91
C GLN A 344 -34.59 49.42 -109.31
N VAL A 345 -33.54 48.61 -109.42
CA VAL A 345 -32.93 48.22 -110.72
C VAL A 345 -33.93 47.43 -111.58
N ALA A 346 -34.67 46.49 -110.97
CA ALA A 346 -35.66 45.68 -111.69
C ALA A 346 -36.83 46.53 -112.26
N ASP A 347 -37.38 47.46 -111.46
CA ASP A 347 -38.50 48.32 -111.90
C ASP A 347 -38.14 49.25 -113.07
N VAL A 348 -36.89 49.71 -113.16
CA VAL A 348 -36.42 50.57 -114.27
C VAL A 348 -36.21 49.77 -115.55
N ALA A 349 -35.71 48.52 -115.44
CA ALA A 349 -35.53 47.63 -116.58
C ALA A 349 -36.86 47.25 -117.28
N ASP A 350 -37.91 47.00 -116.50
CA ASP A 350 -39.24 46.68 -117.03
C ASP A 350 -39.87 47.85 -117.80
N LYS A 351 -39.69 49.09 -117.29
CA LYS A 351 -40.17 50.31 -117.97
C LYS A 351 -39.45 50.57 -119.30
N LEU A 352 -38.15 50.28 -119.37
CA LEU A 352 -37.37 50.39 -120.62
C LEU A 352 -37.84 49.41 -121.69
N SER A 353 -38.14 48.17 -121.30
CA SER A 353 -38.64 47.13 -122.20
C SER A 353 -39.98 47.54 -122.86
N SER A 354 -40.89 48.14 -122.08
CA SER A 354 -42.16 48.67 -122.59
C SER A 354 -41.96 49.81 -123.60
N LEU A 355 -41.07 50.75 -123.31
CA LEU A 355 -40.80 51.91 -124.18
C LEU A 355 -40.14 51.50 -125.50
N ASP A 356 -39.20 50.56 -125.48
CA ASP A 356 -38.52 50.10 -126.70
C ASP A 356 -39.48 49.38 -127.67
N LEU A 357 -40.49 48.66 -127.15
CA LEU A 357 -41.57 48.08 -127.97
C LEU A 357 -42.44 49.15 -128.64
N GLU A 358 -42.75 50.23 -127.92
CA GLU A 358 -43.58 51.32 -128.43
C GLU A 358 -42.85 52.15 -129.50
N ILE A 359 -41.57 52.45 -129.29
CA ILE A 359 -40.68 53.03 -130.31
C ILE A 359 -40.67 52.16 -131.58
N GLY A 360 -40.61 50.83 -131.42
CA GLY A 360 -40.66 49.89 -132.54
C GLY A 360 -41.95 49.99 -133.37
N ARG A 361 -43.11 50.14 -132.71
CA ARG A 361 -44.41 50.32 -133.38
C ARG A 361 -44.53 51.66 -134.09
N VAL A 362 -44.10 52.77 -133.48
CA VAL A 362 -44.21 54.08 -134.14
C VAL A 362 -43.23 54.18 -135.31
N ARG A 363 -42.04 53.54 -135.25
CA ARG A 363 -41.12 53.46 -136.40
C ARG A 363 -41.71 52.71 -137.58
N SER A 364 -42.44 51.62 -137.36
CA SER A 364 -43.05 50.87 -138.46
C SER A 364 -44.17 51.67 -139.12
N GLN A 365 -44.97 52.42 -138.35
CA GLN A 365 -45.98 53.35 -138.87
C GLN A 365 -45.35 54.49 -139.69
N LEU A 366 -44.27 55.09 -139.19
CA LEU A 366 -43.54 56.14 -139.90
C LEU A 366 -43.02 55.65 -141.26
N ASN A 367 -42.40 54.47 -141.29
CA ASN A 367 -41.89 53.88 -142.54
C ASN A 367 -43.01 53.65 -143.56
N LEU A 368 -44.20 53.23 -143.11
CA LEU A 368 -45.35 53.01 -143.98
C LEU A 368 -45.82 54.33 -144.62
N LEU A 369 -45.90 55.41 -143.83
CA LEU A 369 -46.29 56.74 -144.30
C LEU A 369 -45.23 57.33 -145.26
N GLN A 370 -43.94 57.17 -144.94
CA GLN A 370 -42.84 57.62 -145.80
C GLN A 370 -42.80 56.90 -147.15
N GLN A 371 -43.22 55.63 -147.22
CA GLN A 371 -43.38 54.92 -148.50
C GLN A 371 -44.62 55.35 -149.29
N ARG A 372 -45.71 55.73 -148.61
CA ARG A 372 -46.96 56.15 -149.26
C ARG A 372 -46.85 57.53 -149.91
N ARG A 373 -46.09 58.44 -149.31
CA ARG A 373 -45.87 59.81 -149.82
C ARG A 373 -45.41 59.87 -151.29
N PRO A 374 -44.33 59.18 -151.71
CA PRO A 374 -43.87 59.24 -153.10
C PRO A 374 -44.89 58.63 -154.08
N GLN A 375 -45.65 57.60 -153.66
CA GLN A 375 -46.71 57.03 -154.50
C GLN A 375 -47.82 58.05 -154.80
N ILE A 376 -48.26 58.81 -153.79
CA ILE A 376 -49.28 59.85 -153.98
C ILE A 376 -48.75 60.97 -154.90
N GLU A 377 -47.46 61.32 -154.80
CA GLU A 377 -46.87 62.35 -155.67
C GLU A 377 -46.72 61.87 -157.12
N GLU A 378 -46.37 60.59 -157.34
CA GLU A 378 -46.38 59.96 -158.67
C GLU A 378 -47.79 59.93 -159.28
N GLU A 379 -48.79 59.49 -158.51
CA GLU A 379 -50.20 59.48 -158.91
C GLU A 379 -50.69 60.90 -159.25
N LYS A 380 -50.29 61.90 -158.45
CA LYS A 380 -50.59 63.32 -158.70
C LYS A 380 -49.94 63.82 -159.98
N GLN A 381 -48.66 63.52 -160.24
CA GLN A 381 -48.00 63.91 -161.49
C GLN A 381 -48.66 63.25 -162.70
N GLN A 382 -49.07 62.00 -162.58
CA GLN A 382 -49.80 61.29 -163.62
C GLN A 382 -51.17 61.94 -163.89
N ALA A 383 -51.94 62.29 -162.85
CA ALA A 383 -53.21 62.99 -162.96
C ALA A 383 -53.07 64.38 -163.62
N VAL A 384 -51.98 65.11 -163.34
CA VAL A 384 -51.66 66.38 -164.02
C VAL A 384 -51.36 66.15 -165.50
N ARG A 385 -50.54 65.14 -165.84
CA ARG A 385 -50.22 64.81 -167.24
C ARG A 385 -51.44 64.39 -168.04
N SER A 386 -52.39 63.69 -167.42
CA SER A 386 -53.67 63.29 -168.03
C SER A 386 -54.75 64.39 -168.02
N ARG A 387 -54.40 65.62 -167.57
CA ARG A 387 -55.31 66.77 -167.44
C ARG A 387 -56.51 66.54 -166.50
N MET A 388 -56.41 65.58 -165.58
CA MET A 388 -57.43 65.30 -164.56
C MET A 388 -57.18 66.14 -163.28
N PHE A 389 -57.39 67.45 -163.39
CA PHE A 389 -57.03 68.40 -162.33
C PHE A 389 -57.82 68.24 -161.02
N ALA A 390 -59.05 67.72 -161.07
CA ALA A 390 -59.83 67.44 -159.86
C ALA A 390 -59.20 66.32 -159.02
N GLU A 391 -58.66 65.30 -159.68
CA GLU A 391 -57.99 64.18 -159.04
C GLU A 391 -56.60 64.59 -158.51
N ALA A 392 -55.85 65.38 -159.29
CA ALA A 392 -54.59 65.97 -158.83
C ALA A 392 -54.78 66.86 -157.58
N LYS A 393 -55.89 67.60 -157.48
CA LYS A 393 -56.22 68.42 -156.30
C LYS A 393 -56.52 67.54 -155.08
N LYS A 394 -57.25 66.43 -155.26
CA LYS A 394 -57.55 65.47 -154.19
C LYS A 394 -56.26 64.80 -153.68
N LEU A 395 -55.42 64.31 -154.59
CA LEU A 395 -54.11 63.72 -154.25
C LEU A 395 -53.17 64.74 -153.60
N SER A 396 -53.23 66.02 -153.98
CA SER A 396 -52.47 67.07 -153.30
C SER A 396 -52.95 67.33 -151.87
N ALA A 397 -54.23 67.14 -151.57
CA ALA A 397 -54.74 67.24 -150.20
C ALA A 397 -54.37 65.99 -149.38
N GLU A 398 -54.38 64.81 -150.00
CA GLU A 398 -53.93 63.56 -149.38
C GLU A 398 -52.42 63.60 -149.06
N ALA A 399 -51.59 64.10 -149.98
CA ALA A 399 -50.16 64.30 -149.75
C ALA A 399 -49.88 65.23 -148.55
N LYS A 400 -50.65 66.32 -148.41
CA LYS A 400 -50.55 67.21 -147.24
C LYS A 400 -50.96 66.52 -145.94
N SER A 401 -52.03 65.73 -145.97
CA SER A 401 -52.48 64.95 -144.81
C SER A 401 -51.46 63.89 -144.38
N VAL A 402 -50.82 63.21 -145.35
CA VAL A 402 -49.72 62.27 -145.09
C VAL A 402 -48.50 63.00 -144.55
N ASP A 403 -48.15 64.18 -145.07
CA ASP A 403 -47.04 64.99 -144.54
C ASP A 403 -47.29 65.44 -143.09
N GLU A 404 -48.51 65.88 -142.76
CA GLU A 404 -48.93 66.20 -141.39
C GLU A 404 -48.84 64.96 -140.48
N SER A 405 -49.23 63.79 -140.99
CA SER A 405 -49.16 62.53 -140.24
C SER A 405 -47.71 62.06 -140.02
N ILE A 406 -46.83 62.25 -141.01
CA ILE A 406 -45.38 62.01 -140.88
C ILE A 406 -44.80 62.92 -139.81
N THR A 407 -45.05 64.24 -139.88
CA THR A 407 -44.49 65.17 -138.88
C THR A 407 -44.96 64.86 -137.45
N SER A 408 -46.24 64.51 -137.28
CA SER A 408 -46.80 64.11 -135.98
C SER A 408 -46.18 62.81 -135.44
N THR A 409 -46.03 61.79 -136.29
CA THR A 409 -45.40 60.52 -135.90
C THR A 409 -43.90 60.66 -135.66
N GLU A 410 -43.19 61.54 -136.37
CA GLU A 410 -41.79 61.88 -136.11
C GLU A 410 -41.61 62.59 -134.77
N THR A 411 -42.52 63.50 -134.39
CA THR A 411 -42.49 64.14 -133.06
C THR A 411 -42.72 63.13 -131.94
N SER A 412 -43.73 62.26 -132.07
CA SER A 412 -43.97 61.21 -131.07
C SER A 412 -42.78 60.25 -130.94
N LEU A 413 -42.11 59.91 -132.06
CA LEU A 413 -40.89 59.11 -132.02
C LEU A 413 -39.70 59.79 -131.35
N ARG A 414 -39.62 61.12 -131.43
CA ARG A 414 -38.57 61.88 -130.76
C ARG A 414 -38.81 61.88 -129.25
N ASP A 415 -40.04 62.15 -128.82
CA ASP A 415 -40.41 62.15 -127.40
C ASP A 415 -40.19 60.77 -126.74
N LEU A 416 -40.57 59.68 -127.40
CA LEU A 416 -40.34 58.32 -126.89
C LEU A 416 -38.85 57.97 -126.81
N ARG A 417 -38.03 58.45 -127.76
CA ARG A 417 -36.57 58.24 -127.73
C ARG A 417 -35.93 59.00 -126.57
N ASP A 418 -36.37 60.23 -126.31
CA ASP A 418 -35.86 61.04 -125.20
C ASP A 418 -36.22 60.40 -123.85
N GLN A 419 -37.43 59.82 -123.72
CA GLN A 419 -37.83 59.05 -122.55
C GLN A 419 -37.01 57.76 -122.36
N SER A 420 -36.76 57.00 -123.43
CA SER A 420 -35.90 55.82 -123.38
C SER A 420 -34.45 56.17 -122.97
N ALA A 421 -33.90 57.27 -123.47
CA ALA A 421 -32.57 57.75 -123.09
C ALA A 421 -32.48 58.13 -121.60
N ALA A 422 -33.47 58.84 -121.06
CA ALA A 422 -33.51 59.22 -119.65
C ALA A 422 -33.58 58.01 -118.71
N LEU A 423 -34.35 56.97 -119.06
CA LEU A 423 -34.44 55.76 -118.24
C LEU A 423 -33.17 54.90 -118.33
N ARG A 424 -32.46 54.86 -119.47
CA ARG A 424 -31.18 54.16 -119.58
C ARG A 424 -30.11 54.81 -118.70
N GLN A 425 -30.07 56.14 -118.66
CA GLN A 425 -29.18 56.85 -117.74
C GLN A 425 -29.50 56.53 -116.26
N GLN A 426 -30.78 56.44 -115.88
CA GLN A 426 -31.16 56.04 -114.52
C GLN A 426 -30.78 54.58 -114.19
N LEU A 427 -30.82 53.69 -115.17
CA LEU A 427 -30.38 52.30 -114.98
C LEU A 427 -28.87 52.21 -114.75
N ASP A 428 -28.07 52.92 -115.54
CA ASP A 428 -26.61 52.96 -115.41
C ASP A 428 -26.17 53.55 -114.05
N GLU A 429 -26.82 54.62 -113.59
CA GLU A 429 -26.57 55.22 -112.28
C GLU A 429 -26.94 54.30 -111.11
N ALA A 430 -27.97 53.47 -111.26
CA ALA A 430 -28.39 52.50 -110.25
C ALA A 430 -27.45 51.28 -110.20
N GLN A 431 -27.00 50.79 -111.36
CA GLN A 431 -26.05 49.67 -111.46
C GLN A 431 -24.66 50.05 -110.95
N SER A 432 -24.17 51.26 -111.26
CA SER A 432 -22.89 51.76 -110.72
C SER A 432 -22.86 51.83 -109.19
N LYS A 433 -24.02 52.10 -108.55
CA LYS A 433 -24.13 52.09 -107.08
C LYS A 433 -24.17 50.68 -106.49
N GLU A 434 -24.67 49.69 -107.23
CA GLU A 434 -24.63 48.29 -106.81
C GLU A 434 -23.21 47.72 -106.90
N ASP A 435 -22.49 48.00 -107.99
CA ASP A 435 -21.11 47.54 -108.18
C ASP A 435 -20.13 48.17 -107.18
N GLY A 436 -20.32 49.45 -106.83
CA GLY A 436 -19.50 50.12 -105.80
C GLY A 436 -19.69 49.58 -104.37
N LEU A 437 -20.76 48.81 -104.10
CA LEU A 437 -21.02 48.16 -102.80
C LEU A 437 -20.52 46.72 -102.74
N LEU A 438 -20.24 46.10 -103.88
CA LEU A 438 -19.73 44.72 -103.98
C LEU A 438 -18.20 44.64 -103.91
N ASP A 439 -17.49 45.70 -104.32
CA ASP A 439 -16.00 45.77 -104.28
C ASP A 439 -15.44 46.24 -102.91
N GLY A 440 -16.31 46.67 -101.99
CA GLY A 440 -15.93 47.21 -100.67
C GLY A 440 -16.25 46.32 -99.47
N SER A 441 -16.71 45.07 -99.66
CA SER A 441 -17.24 44.23 -98.56
C SER A 441 -16.47 42.93 -98.28
N THR A 442 -15.25 42.76 -98.77
CA THR A 442 -14.33 41.71 -98.28
C THR A 442 -13.40 42.18 -97.17
N ASP A 443 -13.28 43.50 -96.95
CA ASP A 443 -12.48 44.09 -95.89
C ASP A 443 -13.37 44.85 -94.90
N ALA A 444 -14.13 44.12 -94.07
CA ALA A 444 -14.66 44.69 -92.83
C ALA A 444 -13.54 44.63 -91.78
N PRO A 445 -12.87 45.74 -91.41
CA PRO A 445 -11.66 45.74 -90.60
C PRO A 445 -11.95 45.56 -89.10
N GLY A 446 -12.81 44.60 -88.77
CA GLY A 446 -13.22 44.29 -87.39
C GLY A 446 -13.50 42.81 -87.13
N CYS A 447 -13.76 42.00 -88.17
CA CYS A 447 -14.01 40.56 -87.96
C CYS A 447 -12.73 39.78 -87.65
N GLU A 448 -11.59 40.14 -88.25
CA GLU A 448 -10.32 39.44 -88.02
C GLU A 448 -9.78 39.71 -86.60
N ASP A 449 -9.88 40.95 -86.11
CA ASP A 449 -9.53 41.32 -84.73
C ASP A 449 -10.41 40.62 -83.68
N ILE A 450 -11.69 40.41 -83.98
CA ILE A 450 -12.62 39.69 -83.09
C ILE A 450 -12.28 38.20 -83.08
N LEU A 451 -12.01 37.60 -84.24
CA LEU A 451 -11.61 36.19 -84.35
C LEU A 451 -10.23 35.94 -83.71
N GLU A 452 -9.27 36.87 -83.84
CA GLU A 452 -7.95 36.82 -83.18
C GLU A 452 -8.11 36.81 -81.65
N LYS A 453 -8.95 37.70 -81.10
CA LYS A 453 -9.24 37.75 -79.66
C LYS A 453 -10.00 36.53 -79.15
N LEU A 454 -10.94 36.00 -79.94
CA LEU A 454 -11.71 34.81 -79.59
C LEU A 454 -10.80 33.56 -79.60
N ALA A 455 -9.90 33.44 -80.59
CA ALA A 455 -8.90 32.37 -80.65
C ALA A 455 -7.95 32.39 -79.43
N LEU A 456 -7.44 33.56 -79.03
CA LEU A 456 -6.61 33.68 -77.82
C LEU A 456 -7.37 33.26 -76.57
N SER A 457 -8.62 33.70 -76.44
CA SER A 457 -9.46 33.39 -75.28
C SER A 457 -9.76 31.89 -75.16
N VAL A 458 -10.11 31.25 -76.28
CA VAL A 458 -10.39 29.80 -76.34
C VAL A 458 -9.12 29.00 -76.04
N LYS A 459 -7.97 29.35 -76.63
CA LYS A 459 -6.69 28.66 -76.36
C LYS A 459 -6.20 28.82 -74.93
N ALA A 460 -6.34 30.01 -74.35
CA ALA A 460 -6.00 30.25 -72.95
C ALA A 460 -6.85 29.39 -72.01
N ARG A 461 -8.16 29.30 -72.27
CA ARG A 461 -9.05 28.46 -71.46
C ARG A 461 -8.78 26.97 -71.63
N LEU A 462 -8.52 26.52 -72.85
CA LEU A 462 -8.15 25.14 -73.15
C LEU A 462 -6.89 24.71 -72.39
N LYS A 463 -5.89 25.58 -72.28
CA LYS A 463 -4.67 25.32 -71.52
C LYS A 463 -4.92 25.23 -70.00
N VAL A 464 -5.78 26.09 -69.46
CA VAL A 464 -6.15 26.06 -68.03
C VAL A 464 -6.96 24.80 -67.70
N VAL A 465 -7.98 24.47 -68.52
CA VAL A 465 -8.83 23.30 -68.31
C VAL A 465 -8.02 22.00 -68.42
N ARG A 466 -7.05 21.91 -69.35
CA ARG A 466 -6.13 20.76 -69.43
C ARG A 466 -5.29 20.57 -68.16
N ARG A 467 -4.71 21.65 -67.60
CA ARG A 467 -3.98 21.58 -66.32
C ARG A 467 -4.85 21.04 -65.17
N PHE A 468 -6.09 21.52 -65.07
CA PHE A 468 -7.01 21.05 -64.02
C PHE A 468 -7.52 19.61 -64.24
N ALA A 469 -7.56 19.13 -65.48
CA ALA A 469 -7.98 17.77 -65.82
C ALA A 469 -6.89 16.72 -65.52
N GLU A 470 -5.62 17.10 -65.58
CA GLU A 470 -4.49 16.20 -65.25
C GLU A 470 -4.42 15.90 -63.73
N GLU A 471 -4.96 16.76 -62.88
CA GLU A 471 -5.00 16.56 -61.41
C GLU A 471 -6.26 15.81 -60.91
N LYS A 472 -7.31 15.72 -61.74
CA LYS A 472 -8.59 15.08 -61.37
C LYS A 472 -9.11 14.24 -62.53
N GLU A 473 -8.96 12.93 -62.42
CA GLU A 473 -9.46 11.96 -63.40
C GLU A 473 -10.96 12.19 -63.72
N ASP A 474 -11.24 12.26 -65.03
CA ASP A 474 -12.53 12.13 -65.73
C ASP A 474 -13.56 13.28 -65.75
N GLY A 475 -13.44 14.32 -64.92
CA GLY A 475 -14.49 15.37 -64.84
C GLY A 475 -14.53 16.41 -65.97
N LEU A 476 -13.39 16.73 -66.58
CA LEU A 476 -13.23 17.92 -67.45
C LEU A 476 -13.09 17.59 -68.95
N LYS A 477 -13.14 16.31 -69.31
CA LYS A 477 -12.95 15.82 -70.69
C LYS A 477 -13.95 16.42 -71.71
N PRO A 478 -15.26 16.56 -71.42
CA PRO A 478 -16.22 17.14 -72.37
C PRO A 478 -15.95 18.64 -72.65
N GLU A 479 -15.45 19.39 -71.66
CA GLU A 479 -15.14 20.81 -71.82
C GLU A 479 -13.87 21.01 -72.67
N ILE A 480 -12.88 20.13 -72.51
CA ILE A 480 -11.68 20.09 -73.37
C ILE A 480 -12.08 19.82 -74.82
N GLU A 481 -12.87 18.77 -75.08
CA GLU A 481 -13.32 18.41 -76.43
C GLU A 481 -14.12 19.54 -77.11
N MET A 482 -14.99 20.23 -76.36
CA MET A 482 -15.74 21.38 -76.86
C MET A 482 -14.83 22.57 -77.21
N LEU A 483 -13.88 22.91 -76.33
CA LEU A 483 -12.94 24.01 -76.57
C LEU A 483 -11.97 23.69 -77.72
N GLU A 484 -11.56 22.44 -77.89
CA GLU A 484 -10.75 21.97 -79.02
C GLU A 484 -11.51 22.10 -80.34
N ALA A 485 -12.79 21.70 -80.34
CA ALA A 485 -13.66 21.86 -81.50
C ALA A 485 -13.85 23.34 -81.88
N LEU A 486 -14.03 24.21 -80.87
CA LEU A 486 -14.21 25.64 -81.09
C LEU A 486 -12.91 26.30 -81.61
N ASP A 487 -11.74 25.93 -81.08
CA ASP A 487 -10.45 26.41 -81.59
C ASP A 487 -10.21 25.97 -83.05
N ALA A 488 -10.54 24.71 -83.36
CA ALA A 488 -10.43 24.18 -84.72
C ALA A 488 -11.37 24.89 -85.71
N ASP A 489 -12.56 25.29 -85.29
CA ASP A 489 -13.49 26.05 -86.15
C ASP A 489 -13.03 27.49 -86.34
N ILE A 490 -12.56 28.17 -85.30
CA ILE A 490 -12.01 29.54 -85.43
C ILE A 490 -10.79 29.53 -86.36
N ALA A 491 -9.92 28.52 -86.27
CA ALA A 491 -8.72 28.39 -87.10
C ALA A 491 -9.01 28.28 -88.61
N LYS A 492 -10.19 27.76 -89.02
CA LYS A 492 -10.58 27.70 -90.45
C LYS A 492 -10.83 29.08 -91.07
N HIS A 493 -11.09 30.08 -90.23
CA HIS A 493 -11.49 31.42 -90.64
C HIS A 493 -10.40 32.47 -90.41
N LEU A 494 -9.24 32.06 -89.89
CA LEU A 494 -8.07 32.92 -89.71
C LEU A 494 -7.10 32.78 -90.88
N THR A 495 -6.47 33.88 -91.26
CA THR A 495 -5.39 33.88 -92.27
C THR A 495 -4.12 33.24 -91.71
N PRO A 496 -3.23 32.67 -92.55
CA PRO A 496 -1.99 32.05 -92.08
C PRO A 496 -1.08 33.00 -91.28
N GLU A 497 -1.05 34.28 -91.64
CA GLU A 497 -0.26 35.32 -90.97
C GLU A 497 -0.79 35.66 -89.57
N THR A 498 -2.12 35.74 -89.40
CA THR A 498 -2.73 35.93 -88.07
C THR A 498 -2.54 34.69 -87.19
N GLY A 499 -2.51 33.49 -87.77
CA GLY A 499 -2.18 32.25 -87.07
C GLY A 499 -0.78 32.23 -86.43
N GLU A 500 0.24 32.80 -87.06
CA GLU A 500 1.61 32.89 -86.50
C GLU A 500 1.75 33.98 -85.43
N LYS A 501 1.09 35.12 -85.64
CA LYS A 501 1.02 36.22 -84.66
C LYS A 501 0.34 35.77 -83.36
N LEU A 502 -0.71 34.97 -83.47
CA LEU A 502 -1.38 34.35 -82.33
C LEU A 502 -0.48 33.36 -81.58
N LYS A 503 0.32 32.56 -82.29
CA LYS A 503 1.27 31.62 -81.66
C LYS A 503 2.36 32.34 -80.85
N SER A 504 2.87 33.45 -81.38
CA SER A 504 3.88 34.26 -80.69
C SER A 504 3.32 34.98 -79.46
N GLN A 505 2.12 35.58 -79.57
CA GLN A 505 1.45 36.19 -78.42
C GLN A 505 1.10 35.19 -77.32
N LEU A 506 0.74 33.95 -77.69
CA LEU A 506 0.47 32.89 -76.72
C LEU A 506 1.75 32.44 -76.00
N ALA A 507 2.90 32.44 -76.68
CA ALA A 507 4.19 32.13 -76.07
C ALA A 507 4.61 33.21 -75.06
N ASP A 508 4.46 34.49 -75.41
CA ASP A 508 4.77 35.62 -74.52
C ASP A 508 3.88 35.64 -73.27
N LEU A 509 2.60 35.28 -73.41
CA LEU A 509 1.67 35.20 -72.27
C LEU A 509 2.09 34.11 -71.29
N VAL A 510 2.62 32.99 -71.80
CA VAL A 510 3.12 31.86 -71.00
C VAL A 510 4.44 32.21 -70.30
N ASP A 511 5.28 33.04 -70.94
CA ASP A 511 6.52 33.51 -70.33
C ASP A 511 6.32 34.57 -69.25
N SER A 512 5.16 35.22 -69.21
CA SER A 512 4.78 36.20 -68.17
C SER A 512 4.30 35.57 -66.85
N TRP A 513 4.20 34.23 -66.79
CA TRP A 513 3.80 33.50 -65.58
C TRP A 513 4.94 33.39 -64.56
N SER A 514 4.58 33.38 -63.28
CA SER A 514 5.51 33.40 -62.13
C SER A 514 6.41 32.15 -62.05
N PRO A 515 7.54 32.17 -61.32
CA PRO A 515 8.49 31.06 -61.27
C PRO A 515 7.88 29.73 -60.79
N GLU A 516 6.96 29.78 -59.83
CA GLU A 516 6.21 28.61 -59.32
C GLU A 516 5.27 28.03 -60.40
N GLU A 517 4.75 28.87 -61.30
CA GLU A 517 3.92 28.48 -62.45
C GLU A 517 4.75 27.93 -63.63
N LYS A 518 6.06 28.24 -63.69
CA LYS A 518 7.03 27.68 -64.65
C LYS A 518 7.62 26.35 -64.17
N GLU A 519 7.83 26.15 -62.86
CA GLU A 519 8.42 24.92 -62.30
C GLU A 519 7.47 23.71 -62.41
N GLY A 520 6.15 23.91 -62.35
CA GLY A 520 5.17 22.86 -62.62
C GLY A 520 5.09 22.42 -64.08
N ALA A 521 5.47 23.29 -65.04
CA ALA A 521 5.53 22.95 -66.46
C ALA A 521 6.87 22.32 -66.86
N SER A 522 7.98 22.78 -66.28
CA SER A 522 9.33 22.26 -66.58
C SER A 522 9.58 20.84 -66.07
N LYS A 523 8.86 20.37 -65.04
CA LYS A 523 9.03 19.00 -64.54
C LYS A 523 8.42 17.92 -65.43
N HIS A 524 7.57 18.28 -66.41
CA HIS A 524 6.86 17.31 -67.23
C HIS A 524 7.23 17.29 -68.72
N ASP A 525 8.16 18.13 -69.18
CA ASP A 525 8.77 17.98 -70.51
C ASP A 525 9.90 16.93 -70.54
N ASP A 526 10.39 16.49 -69.38
CA ASP A 526 11.40 15.41 -69.25
C ASP A 526 10.78 14.01 -69.08
N GLU A 527 9.46 13.89 -68.87
CA GLU A 527 8.74 12.59 -68.81
C GLU A 527 7.96 12.26 -70.09
N ALA A 528 7.99 13.14 -71.10
CA ALA A 528 7.40 12.93 -72.43
C ALA A 528 8.45 12.89 -73.57
N LYS A 529 9.65 12.38 -73.25
CA LYS A 529 10.63 11.78 -74.17
C LYS A 529 11.00 10.40 -73.64
#